data_AF-A0A7S1YK77-F1
#
_entry.id   AF-A0A7S1YK77-F1
#
_cell.length_a   1.000
_cell.length_b   1.000
_cell.length_c   1.000
_cell.angle_alpha   90.00
_cell.angle_beta   90.00
_cell.angle_gamma   90.00
#
_symmetry.space_group_name_H-M   'P 1'
#
loop_
_entity.id
_entity.type
_entity.pdbx_description
1 polymer ?
#
loop_
_entity_poly.entity_id
_entity_poly.type
_entity_poly.pdbx_seq_one_letter_code
_entity_poly.pdbx_strand_id
1 'polypeptide(L)'
;RQKALISASIGKMEYGPNDGPSGEQMMENIGLVAGHAYSLIQAREVSERTAPGIPKPGGKTVKLVQLRNPWGTYEWKGKWSDKDGSWKKYESIAKQVGFVDSDDGSFWMEFDDFKKVYTRVNICDRDTSVDASLDVNEDKGCLGIVSGFLCGCVQFWCLCKGMCNLYFSHESTDETLDAKEKCCFIC
;
A
#
# COMPACT_ATOMS: atom_id res chain seq x y z
N ARG A 1 1.10 4.76 -12.43
CA ARG A 1 -0.16 4.58 -11.68
C ARG A 1 -0.20 3.16 -11.14
N GLN A 2 -0.54 2.93 -9.86
CA GLN A 2 -0.80 1.59 -9.32
C GLN A 2 -2.17 1.12 -9.83
N LYS A 3 -2.20 0.04 -10.62
CA LYS A 3 -3.42 -0.48 -11.24
C LYS A 3 -4.37 -1.17 -10.27
N ALA A 4 -3.90 -1.56 -9.09
CA ALA A 4 -4.71 -2.24 -8.09
C ALA A 4 -4.31 -1.77 -6.68
N LEU A 5 -5.24 -1.93 -5.74
CA LEU A 5 -4.99 -1.92 -4.31
C LEU A 5 -4.88 -3.37 -3.85
N ILE A 6 -3.85 -3.69 -3.06
CA ILE A 6 -3.59 -5.04 -2.60
C ILE A 6 -3.46 -5.02 -1.08
N SER A 7 -4.17 -5.92 -0.42
CA SER A 7 -4.05 -6.16 1.02
C SER A 7 -3.74 -7.62 1.29
N ALA A 8 -3.09 -7.90 2.40
CA ALA A 8 -2.81 -9.24 2.88
C ALA A 8 -3.19 -9.36 4.35
N SER A 9 -3.74 -10.50 4.76
CA SER A 9 -4.14 -10.71 6.15
C SER A 9 -3.64 -12.05 6.68
N ILE A 10 -3.33 -12.07 7.97
CA ILE A 10 -2.91 -13.27 8.68
C ILE A 10 -4.14 -13.90 9.33
N GLY A 11 -4.43 -15.14 8.93
CA GLY A 11 -5.55 -15.91 9.46
C GLY A 11 -5.31 -16.32 10.90
N LYS A 12 -6.38 -16.31 11.68
CA LYS A 12 -6.38 -16.80 13.06
C LYS A 12 -6.81 -18.25 13.09
N MET A 13 -6.10 -19.09 13.83
CA MET A 13 -6.46 -20.51 13.97
C MET A 13 -7.42 -20.76 15.15
N GLU A 14 -7.30 -20.01 16.25
CA GLU A 14 -8.15 -20.19 17.45
C GLU A 14 -8.47 -18.85 18.11
N TYR A 15 -9.72 -18.68 18.57
CA TYR A 15 -10.15 -17.53 19.39
C TYR A 15 -9.91 -17.84 20.86
N GLY A 16 -9.30 -16.90 21.59
CA GLY A 16 -8.87 -17.10 22.96
C GLY A 16 -9.09 -15.87 23.84
N PRO A 17 -9.00 -16.02 25.17
CA PRO A 17 -9.24 -14.92 26.11
C PRO A 17 -8.20 -13.80 26.06
N ASN A 18 -7.09 -13.99 25.35
CA ASN A 18 -5.99 -13.02 25.19
C ASN A 18 -6.09 -12.20 23.89
N ASP A 19 -7.20 -12.29 23.19
CA ASP A 19 -7.42 -11.51 21.96
C ASP A 19 -7.68 -10.04 22.26
N GLY A 20 -7.32 -9.17 21.32
CA GLY A 20 -7.69 -7.77 21.35
C GLY A 20 -9.21 -7.56 21.28
N PRO A 21 -9.69 -6.34 21.57
CA PRO A 21 -11.13 -6.03 21.60
C PRO A 21 -11.86 -6.30 20.27
N SER A 22 -11.15 -6.33 19.13
CA SER A 22 -11.72 -6.68 17.82
C SER A 22 -11.35 -8.10 17.37
N GLY A 23 -10.75 -8.90 18.25
CA GLY A 23 -10.37 -10.29 17.99
C GLY A 23 -8.97 -10.47 17.40
N GLU A 24 -8.13 -9.43 17.36
CA GLU A 24 -6.76 -9.51 16.84
C GLU A 24 -5.81 -10.23 17.83
N GLN A 25 -4.84 -10.97 17.29
CA GLN A 25 -3.86 -11.69 18.09
C GLN A 25 -2.45 -11.16 17.84
N MET A 26 -1.81 -10.59 18.87
CA MET A 26 -0.43 -10.10 18.77
C MET A 26 0.55 -11.27 18.74
N MET A 27 1.32 -11.40 17.67
CA MET A 27 2.35 -12.43 17.51
C MET A 27 3.73 -11.85 17.83
N GLU A 28 4.00 -11.61 19.12
CA GLU A 28 5.19 -10.88 19.60
C GLU A 28 6.53 -11.44 19.07
N ASN A 29 6.62 -12.77 18.92
CA ASN A 29 7.81 -13.48 18.46
C ASN A 29 8.23 -13.09 17.04
N ILE A 30 7.26 -12.83 16.15
CA ILE A 30 7.51 -12.45 14.75
C ILE A 30 7.28 -10.95 14.50
N GLY A 31 6.61 -10.28 15.45
CA GLY A 31 6.31 -8.84 15.39
C GLY A 31 5.05 -8.48 14.63
N LEU A 32 4.20 -9.44 14.27
CA LEU A 32 3.01 -9.22 13.44
C LEU A 32 1.71 -9.46 14.22
N VAL A 33 0.57 -9.19 13.59
CA VAL A 33 -0.76 -9.27 14.19
C VAL A 33 -1.67 -10.15 13.33
N ALA A 34 -2.25 -11.19 13.94
CA ALA A 34 -3.25 -12.05 13.32
C ALA A 34 -4.65 -11.45 13.43
N GLY A 35 -5.53 -11.79 12.49
CA GLY A 35 -6.87 -11.20 12.41
C GLY A 35 -6.88 -9.76 11.90
N HIS A 36 -5.76 -9.29 11.33
CA HIS A 36 -5.55 -7.93 10.86
C HIS A 36 -5.12 -7.90 9.38
N ALA A 37 -5.42 -6.79 8.69
CA ALA A 37 -5.09 -6.57 7.29
C ALA A 37 -3.94 -5.57 7.13
N TYR A 38 -2.94 -5.96 6.35
CA TYR A 38 -1.77 -5.17 5.97
C TYR A 38 -1.92 -4.70 4.53
N SER A 39 -1.44 -3.51 4.23
CA SER A 39 -1.36 -3.01 2.85
C SER A 39 -0.12 -3.59 2.18
N LEU A 40 -0.27 -4.22 1.01
CA LEU A 40 0.86 -4.63 0.18
C LEU A 40 1.22 -3.47 -0.74
N ILE A 41 2.33 -2.81 -0.46
CA ILE A 41 2.74 -1.57 -1.11
C ILE A 41 3.44 -1.85 -2.44
N GLN A 42 4.39 -2.79 -2.42
CA GLN A 42 5.14 -3.20 -3.60
C GLN A 42 5.79 -4.57 -3.43
N ALA A 43 6.08 -5.22 -4.56
CA ALA A 43 6.89 -6.43 -4.62
C ALA A 43 7.98 -6.24 -5.68
N ARG A 44 9.22 -6.61 -5.35
CA ARG A 44 10.38 -6.45 -6.25
C ARG A 44 11.27 -7.68 -6.20
N GLU A 45 11.79 -8.06 -7.35
CA GLU A 45 12.95 -8.95 -7.44
C GLU A 45 14.20 -8.11 -7.66
N VAL A 46 15.19 -8.27 -6.80
CA VAL A 46 16.41 -7.45 -6.78
C VAL A 46 17.63 -8.32 -6.59
N SER A 47 18.71 -7.95 -7.28
CA SER A 47 19.99 -8.67 -7.28
C SER A 47 21.11 -7.74 -6.86
N GLU A 48 22.13 -8.28 -6.19
CA GLU A 48 23.36 -7.54 -5.91
C GLU A 48 24.01 -6.99 -7.19
N ARG A 49 24.52 -5.77 -7.09
CA ARG A 49 25.20 -5.07 -8.19
C ARG A 49 26.60 -4.63 -7.78
N THR A 50 27.55 -4.72 -8.71
CA THR A 50 28.89 -4.14 -8.55
C THR A 50 28.90 -2.66 -8.88
N ALA A 51 28.09 -2.24 -9.85
CA ALA A 51 27.91 -0.86 -10.27
C ALA A 51 26.47 -0.62 -10.75
N PRO A 52 26.02 0.63 -10.93
CA PRO A 52 24.70 0.92 -11.48
C PRO A 52 24.47 0.20 -12.81
N GLY A 53 23.48 -0.69 -12.84
CA GLY A 53 23.13 -1.49 -14.02
C GLY A 53 24.01 -2.72 -14.27
N ILE A 54 25.06 -2.96 -13.46
CA ILE A 54 25.98 -4.10 -13.63
C ILE A 54 25.74 -5.14 -12.51
N PRO A 55 25.20 -6.34 -12.83
CA PRO A 55 25.02 -7.41 -11.86
C PRO A 55 26.37 -7.87 -11.28
N LYS A 56 26.38 -8.25 -10.00
CA LYS A 56 27.55 -8.88 -9.37
C LYS A 56 27.59 -10.37 -9.73
N PRO A 57 28.66 -10.88 -10.36
CA PRO A 57 28.80 -12.31 -10.60
C PRO A 57 28.75 -13.09 -9.28
N GLY A 58 27.88 -14.10 -9.19
CA GLY A 58 27.64 -14.85 -7.94
C GLY A 58 26.95 -14.05 -6.83
N GLY A 59 26.39 -12.89 -7.14
CA GLY A 59 25.65 -12.05 -6.19
C GLY A 59 24.30 -12.64 -5.77
N LYS A 60 23.81 -12.23 -4.61
CA LYS A 60 22.49 -12.66 -4.11
C LYS A 60 21.36 -12.03 -4.93
N THR A 61 20.38 -12.84 -5.33
CA THR A 61 19.07 -12.37 -5.83
C THR A 61 18.00 -12.70 -4.80
N VAL A 62 17.12 -11.75 -4.51
CA VAL A 62 16.02 -11.90 -3.55
C VAL A 62 14.72 -11.34 -4.11
N LYS A 63 13.61 -11.98 -3.76
CA LYS A 63 12.26 -11.49 -3.97
C LYS A 63 11.77 -10.88 -2.66
N LEU A 64 11.51 -9.58 -2.66
CA LEU A 64 11.10 -8.82 -1.50
C LEU A 64 9.69 -8.26 -1.69
N VAL A 65 8.93 -8.23 -0.61
CA VAL A 65 7.61 -7.58 -0.54
C VAL A 65 7.66 -6.53 0.56
N GLN A 66 7.14 -5.35 0.26
CA GLN A 66 6.92 -4.29 1.24
C GLN A 66 5.47 -4.29 1.66
N LEU A 67 5.24 -4.41 2.97
CA LEU A 67 3.93 -4.32 3.59
C LEU A 67 3.89 -3.15 4.55
N ARG A 68 2.68 -2.66 4.85
CA ARG A 68 2.45 -1.64 5.86
C ARG A 68 1.33 -2.04 6.81
N ASN A 69 1.61 -1.99 8.11
CA ASN A 69 0.61 -2.03 9.15
C ASN A 69 -0.06 -0.65 9.28
N PRO A 70 -1.38 -0.52 9.07
CA PRO A 70 -2.08 0.75 9.24
C PRO A 70 -2.02 1.32 10.66
N TRP A 71 -1.72 0.51 11.69
CA TRP A 71 -1.51 0.99 13.06
C TRP A 71 -0.16 1.68 13.29
N GLY A 72 0.74 1.67 12.29
CA GLY A 72 2.05 2.29 12.37
C GLY A 72 3.03 1.62 13.34
N THR A 73 2.70 0.42 13.82
CA THR A 73 3.48 -0.37 14.77
C THR A 73 3.36 -1.86 14.43
N TYR A 74 3.99 -2.75 15.20
CA TYR A 74 3.98 -4.22 14.95
C TYR A 74 4.49 -4.57 13.55
N GLU A 75 5.77 -4.32 13.36
CA GLU A 75 6.52 -4.61 12.16
C GLU A 75 7.21 -5.98 12.22
N TRP A 76 7.48 -6.52 11.03
CA TRP A 76 8.22 -7.77 10.87
C TRP A 76 9.57 -7.71 11.59
N LYS A 77 9.90 -8.75 12.36
CA LYS A 77 11.18 -8.88 13.08
C LYS A 77 12.17 -9.85 12.45
N GLY A 78 11.78 -10.50 11.34
CA GLY A 78 12.60 -11.50 10.68
C GLY A 78 13.55 -10.89 9.64
N LYS A 79 13.87 -11.70 8.63
CA LYS A 79 14.85 -11.31 7.63
C LYS A 79 14.36 -10.15 6.77
N TRP A 80 15.22 -9.17 6.52
CA TRP A 80 14.91 -7.88 5.88
C TRP A 80 13.94 -6.97 6.65
N SER A 81 13.74 -7.23 7.95
CA SER A 81 13.16 -6.23 8.84
C SER A 81 14.03 -4.98 8.93
N ASP A 82 13.47 -3.89 9.43
CA ASP A 82 14.14 -2.59 9.50
C ASP A 82 15.46 -2.65 10.28
N LYS A 83 15.50 -3.48 11.32
CA LYS A 83 16.68 -3.68 12.18
C LYS A 83 17.62 -4.81 11.70
N ASP A 84 17.33 -5.46 10.58
CA ASP A 84 18.16 -6.56 10.06
C ASP A 84 19.48 -6.03 9.44
N GLY A 85 20.60 -6.62 9.86
CA GLY A 85 21.92 -6.35 9.26
C GLY A 85 22.05 -6.70 7.78
N SER A 86 21.09 -7.41 7.19
CA SER A 86 21.00 -7.72 5.76
C SER A 86 21.03 -6.47 4.90
N TRP A 87 20.43 -5.36 5.35
CA TRP A 87 20.47 -4.08 4.64
C TRP A 87 21.90 -3.52 4.52
N LYS A 88 22.68 -3.64 5.60
CA LYS A 88 24.10 -3.25 5.61
C LYS A 88 24.97 -4.21 4.81
N LYS A 89 24.67 -5.52 4.87
CA LYS A 89 25.41 -6.53 4.10
C LYS A 89 25.18 -6.41 2.59
N TYR A 90 23.98 -6.03 2.19
CA TYR A 90 23.54 -5.97 0.80
C TYR A 90 23.11 -4.55 0.41
N GLU A 91 24.01 -3.57 0.56
CA GLU A 91 23.68 -2.15 0.33
C GLU A 91 23.15 -1.86 -1.08
N SER A 92 23.64 -2.57 -2.10
CA SER A 92 23.14 -2.42 -3.47
C SER A 92 21.68 -2.85 -3.60
N ILE A 93 21.22 -3.81 -2.79
CA ILE A 93 19.81 -4.21 -2.70
C ILE A 93 19.01 -3.13 -1.95
N ALA A 94 19.52 -2.66 -0.80
CA ALA A 94 18.89 -1.58 -0.01
C ALA A 94 18.61 -0.34 -0.88
N LYS A 95 19.60 0.09 -1.69
CA LYS A 95 19.47 1.22 -2.63
C LYS A 95 18.44 0.96 -3.74
N GLN A 96 18.34 -0.27 -4.25
CA GLN A 96 17.39 -0.62 -5.31
C GLN A 96 15.93 -0.60 -4.86
N VAL A 97 15.68 -0.97 -3.60
CA VAL A 97 14.33 -0.96 -3.04
C VAL A 97 13.97 0.36 -2.35
N GLY A 98 14.96 1.25 -2.15
CA GLY A 98 14.76 2.51 -1.45
C GLY A 98 14.49 2.29 0.04
N PHE A 99 15.24 1.38 0.66
CA PHE A 99 15.08 1.07 2.08
C PHE A 99 15.37 2.32 2.94
N VAL A 100 14.46 2.59 3.88
CA VAL A 100 14.57 3.61 4.92
C VAL A 100 14.22 2.91 6.23
N ASP A 101 15.09 3.07 7.23
CA ASP A 101 14.84 2.59 8.59
C ASP A 101 13.88 3.58 9.27
N SER A 102 12.61 3.20 9.43
CA SER A 102 11.56 4.08 9.94
C SER A 102 10.46 3.28 10.64
N ASP A 103 10.16 3.63 11.88
CA ASP A 103 9.07 3.02 12.68
C ASP A 103 7.72 3.66 12.28
N ASP A 104 7.24 3.36 11.07
CA ASP A 104 6.00 3.90 10.49
C ASP A 104 4.95 2.81 10.15
N GLY A 105 5.25 1.57 10.55
CA GLY A 105 4.50 0.36 10.25
C GLY A 105 4.87 -0.29 8.91
N SER A 106 5.75 0.30 8.11
CA SER A 106 6.17 -0.21 6.81
C SER A 106 7.44 -1.04 6.95
N PHE A 107 7.42 -2.26 6.43
CA PHE A 107 8.57 -3.16 6.51
C PHE A 107 8.70 -4.00 5.26
N TRP A 108 9.90 -4.52 5.03
CA TRP A 108 10.15 -5.51 3.98
C TRP A 108 10.28 -6.92 4.55
N MET A 109 9.99 -7.90 3.73
CA MET A 109 10.28 -9.31 4.02
C MET A 109 10.57 -10.10 2.74
N GLU A 110 11.26 -11.25 2.87
CA GLU A 110 11.42 -12.19 1.76
C GLU A 110 10.04 -12.79 1.37
N PHE A 111 9.78 -12.90 0.06
CA PHE A 111 8.50 -13.40 -0.47
C PHE A 111 8.19 -14.83 0.01
N ASP A 112 9.23 -15.64 0.27
CA ASP A 112 9.05 -16.98 0.82
C ASP A 112 8.55 -16.97 2.27
N ASP A 113 8.91 -15.97 3.06
CA ASP A 113 8.38 -15.81 4.42
C ASP A 113 6.96 -15.22 4.37
N PHE A 114 6.70 -14.29 3.44
CA PHE A 114 5.35 -13.79 3.18
C PHE A 114 4.35 -14.94 2.94
N LYS A 115 4.68 -15.90 2.06
CA LYS A 115 3.82 -17.07 1.77
C LYS A 115 3.55 -17.96 2.99
N LYS A 116 4.47 -18.03 3.95
CA LYS A 116 4.32 -18.88 5.15
C LYS A 116 3.45 -18.20 6.20
N VAL A 117 3.55 -16.88 6.30
CA VAL A 117 2.92 -16.09 7.36
C VAL A 117 1.52 -15.62 6.96
N TYR A 118 1.36 -15.09 5.74
CA TYR A 118 0.09 -14.53 5.29
C TYR A 118 -0.78 -15.60 4.65
N THR A 119 -2.05 -15.65 5.04
CA THR A 119 -2.98 -16.70 4.61
C THR A 119 -3.96 -16.24 3.53
N ARG A 120 -4.20 -14.93 3.42
CA ARG A 120 -5.10 -14.34 2.42
C ARG A 120 -4.50 -13.10 1.79
N VAL A 121 -4.74 -12.93 0.50
CA VAL A 121 -4.41 -11.73 -0.26
C VAL A 121 -5.66 -11.29 -1.01
N ASN A 122 -6.05 -10.03 -0.85
CA ASN A 122 -7.17 -9.43 -1.57
C ASN A 122 -6.62 -8.42 -2.57
N ILE A 123 -7.11 -8.50 -3.80
CA ILE A 123 -6.73 -7.60 -4.89
C ILE A 123 -8.00 -6.88 -5.34
N CYS A 124 -7.95 -5.54 -5.29
CA CYS A 124 -8.99 -4.67 -5.82
C CYS A 124 -8.42 -3.96 -7.04
N ASP A 125 -8.92 -4.33 -8.22
CA ASP A 125 -8.55 -3.68 -9.46
C ASP A 125 -9.10 -2.25 -9.51
N ARG A 126 -8.24 -1.29 -9.88
CA ARG A 126 -8.57 0.14 -10.00
C ARG A 126 -8.61 0.55 -11.48
N ASP A 127 -9.30 -0.23 -12.30
CA ASP A 127 -9.51 0.06 -13.72
C ASP A 127 -10.55 1.18 -13.97
N THR A 128 -11.08 1.80 -12.92
CA THR A 128 -11.92 2.99 -13.06
C THR A 128 -11.07 4.23 -13.36
N SER A 129 -11.24 4.77 -14.57
CA SER A 129 -10.62 6.02 -15.03
C SER A 129 -11.01 7.26 -14.22
N VAL A 130 -12.03 7.16 -13.35
CA VAL A 130 -12.62 8.26 -12.59
C VAL A 130 -12.50 7.98 -11.09
N ASP A 131 -11.86 8.90 -10.38
CA ASP A 131 -11.95 8.97 -8.91
C ASP A 131 -13.22 9.74 -8.59
N ALA A 132 -14.28 9.03 -8.17
CA ALA A 132 -15.53 9.68 -7.77
C ALA A 132 -15.35 10.19 -6.33
N SER A 133 -14.71 11.36 -6.17
CA SER A 133 -14.70 12.06 -4.90
C SER A 133 -16.04 12.77 -4.68
N LEU A 134 -16.81 12.28 -3.71
CA LEU A 134 -18.00 12.97 -3.22
C LEU A 134 -17.60 13.79 -2.02
N ASP A 135 -17.57 15.10 -2.17
CA ASP A 135 -17.44 16.01 -1.03
C ASP A 135 -18.78 16.07 -0.28
N VAL A 136 -18.86 15.28 0.78
CA VAL A 136 -20.04 15.15 1.63
C VAL A 136 -20.26 16.35 2.56
N ASN A 137 -19.36 17.35 2.56
CA ASN A 137 -19.49 18.59 3.34
C ASN A 137 -19.89 18.32 4.81
N GLU A 138 -19.20 17.37 5.46
CA GLU A 138 -19.50 16.93 6.83
C GLU A 138 -19.38 18.06 7.87
N ASP A 139 -18.62 19.11 7.54
CA ASP A 139 -18.47 20.35 8.29
C ASP A 139 -19.80 21.11 8.47
N LYS A 140 -20.81 20.83 7.64
CA LYS A 140 -22.13 21.49 7.66
C LYS A 140 -23.22 20.67 8.35
N GLY A 141 -22.86 19.57 9.02
CA GLY A 141 -23.81 18.70 9.73
C GLY A 141 -24.84 18.07 8.77
N CYS A 142 -26.10 17.90 9.22
CA CYS A 142 -27.13 17.20 8.45
C CYS A 142 -27.46 17.84 7.08
N LEU A 143 -27.22 19.15 6.93
CA LEU A 143 -27.44 19.89 5.68
C LEU A 143 -26.36 19.60 4.63
N GLY A 144 -25.14 19.23 5.05
CA GLY A 144 -24.03 18.89 4.16
C GLY A 144 -24.33 17.68 3.28
N ILE A 145 -24.88 16.62 3.87
CA ILE A 145 -25.27 15.39 3.17
C ILE A 145 -26.34 15.66 2.12
N VAL A 146 -27.36 16.45 2.46
CA VAL A 146 -28.46 16.79 1.54
C VAL A 146 -27.94 17.68 0.40
N SER A 147 -27.09 18.66 0.71
CA SER A 147 -26.47 19.54 -0.28
C SER A 147 -25.55 18.76 -1.23
N GLY A 148 -24.72 17.87 -0.71
CA GLY A 148 -23.84 17.01 -1.49
C GLY A 148 -24.62 16.09 -2.42
N PHE A 149 -25.70 15.47 -1.92
CA PHE A 149 -26.59 14.63 -2.72
C PHE A 149 -27.25 15.42 -3.86
N LEU A 150 -27.86 16.57 -3.56
CA LEU A 150 -28.53 17.39 -4.57
C LEU A 150 -27.54 17.90 -5.63
N CYS A 151 -26.37 18.37 -5.21
CA CYS A 151 -25.32 18.83 -6.12
C CYS A 151 -24.84 17.68 -7.02
N GLY A 152 -24.57 16.51 -6.45
CA GLY A 152 -24.15 15.31 -7.18
C GLY A 152 -25.21 14.84 -8.18
N CYS A 153 -26.49 14.79 -7.80
CA CYS A 153 -27.58 14.44 -8.71
C CYS A 153 -27.75 15.44 -9.86
N VAL A 154 -27.64 16.74 -9.59
CA VAL A 154 -27.70 17.77 -10.64
C VAL A 154 -26.52 17.64 -11.59
N GLN A 155 -25.30 17.46 -11.07
CA GLN A 155 -24.12 17.27 -11.92
C GLN A 155 -24.21 16.00 -12.77
N PHE A 156 -24.68 14.90 -12.19
CA PHE A 156 -24.75 13.61 -12.86
C PHE A 156 -25.86 13.56 -13.92
N TRP A 157 -27.09 13.95 -13.55
CA TRP A 157 -28.28 13.80 -14.39
C TRP A 157 -28.62 15.05 -15.20
N CYS A 158 -28.52 16.25 -14.60
CA CYS A 158 -28.95 17.48 -15.27
C CYS A 158 -27.84 18.11 -16.11
N LEU A 159 -26.59 18.00 -15.68
CA LEU A 159 -25.42 18.46 -16.46
C LEU A 159 -24.82 17.37 -17.33
N CYS A 160 -25.47 16.20 -17.40
CA CYS A 160 -25.07 15.03 -18.19
C CYS A 160 -23.63 14.54 -17.95
N LYS A 161 -22.93 15.01 -16.90
CA LYS A 161 -21.55 14.59 -16.61
C LYS A 161 -21.49 13.11 -16.29
N GLY A 162 -22.56 12.54 -15.71
CA GLY A 162 -22.67 11.11 -15.45
C GLY A 162 -22.73 10.27 -16.71
N MET A 163 -23.60 10.63 -17.67
CA MET A 163 -23.69 9.96 -18.96
C MET A 163 -22.42 10.14 -19.78
N CYS A 164 -21.83 11.33 -19.77
CA CYS A 164 -20.57 11.57 -20.46
C CYS A 164 -19.42 10.73 -19.87
N ASN A 165 -19.33 10.63 -18.54
CA ASN A 165 -18.29 9.84 -17.87
C ASN A 165 -18.49 8.32 -17.98
N LEU A 166 -19.73 7.84 -18.15
CA LEU A 166 -20.01 6.41 -18.31
C LEU A 166 -19.79 5.91 -19.73
N TYR A 167 -20.02 6.77 -20.74
CA TYR A 167 -20.01 6.36 -22.14
C TYR A 167 -18.83 6.91 -22.96
N PHE A 168 -18.14 7.95 -22.50
CA PHE A 168 -16.97 8.49 -23.19
C PHE A 168 -15.74 8.43 -22.29
N SER A 169 -14.70 7.72 -22.75
CA SER A 169 -13.39 7.72 -22.10
C SER A 169 -12.76 9.10 -22.24
N HIS A 170 -12.52 9.78 -21.12
CA HIS A 170 -11.84 11.05 -21.10
C HIS A 170 -10.31 10.83 -21.14
N GLU A 171 -9.59 11.57 -22.00
CA GLU A 171 -8.14 11.73 -21.82
C GLU A 171 -7.90 12.66 -20.62
N SER A 172 -6.89 12.32 -19.81
CA SER A 172 -6.56 13.03 -18.57
C SER A 172 -6.28 14.51 -18.81
N THR A 173 -6.88 15.39 -18.01
CA THR A 173 -6.67 16.85 -18.06
C THR A 173 -5.29 17.26 -17.52
N ASP A 174 -4.73 18.30 -18.15
CA ASP A 174 -3.36 18.81 -17.98
C ASP A 174 -3.00 19.30 -16.56
N GLU A 175 -3.98 19.54 -15.68
CA GLU A 175 -3.74 19.88 -14.27
C GLU A 175 -3.01 18.76 -13.50
N THR A 176 -3.05 17.53 -14.02
CA THR A 176 -2.28 16.39 -13.49
C THR A 176 -0.85 16.32 -14.04
N LEU A 177 -0.54 17.04 -15.14
CA LEU A 177 0.83 17.15 -15.67
C LEU A 177 1.66 18.16 -14.87
N ASP A 178 1.05 19.21 -14.32
CA ASP A 178 1.76 20.20 -13.50
C ASP A 178 2.23 19.61 -12.14
N ALA A 179 1.53 18.60 -11.63
CA ALA A 179 1.97 17.80 -10.47
C ALA A 179 3.18 16.90 -10.77
N LYS A 180 3.46 16.60 -12.05
CA LYS A 180 4.70 15.92 -12.48
C LYS A 180 5.91 16.86 -12.45
N GLU A 181 5.71 18.15 -12.70
CA GLU A 181 6.79 19.14 -12.68
C GLU A 181 7.07 19.68 -11.27
N LYS A 182 6.06 19.74 -10.39
CA LYS A 182 6.23 20.30 -9.03
C LYS A 182 6.58 19.30 -7.92
N CYS A 183 6.54 17.98 -8.18
CA CYS A 183 6.95 16.96 -7.20
C CYS A 183 8.37 16.41 -7.43
N CYS A 184 9.27 17.20 -8.02
CA CYS A 184 10.69 16.85 -8.14
C CYS A 184 11.60 17.91 -7.53
N PHE A 185 11.47 18.19 -6.23
CA PHE A 185 12.55 18.77 -5.41
C PHE A 185 12.37 18.38 -3.92
N ILE A 186 13.25 17.49 -3.43
CA ILE A 186 13.93 17.45 -2.10
C ILE A 186 12.99 17.36 -0.85
N CYS A 187 13.12 16.41 0.09
CA CYS A 187 14.31 15.90 0.81
C CYS A 187 14.43 14.38 0.82
#